data_AF-A0A3Q9ID37-F1
#
_entry.id   AF-A0A3Q9ID37-F1
#
_cell.length_a   1.000
_cell.length_b   1.000
_cell.length_c   1.000
_cell.angle_alpha   90.00
_cell.angle_beta   90.00
_cell.angle_gamma   90.00
#
_symmetry.space_group_name_H-M   'P 1'
#
loop_
_entity.id
_entity.type
_entity.pdbx_description
1 polymer ?
#
loop_
_entity_poly.entity_id
_entity_poly.type
_entity_poly.pdbx_seq_one_letter_code
_entity_poly.pdbx_strand_id
1 'polypeptide(L)'
;MNNGVVDFGPFTNDVFIGAMTINQARDKLNSLDMSESEEKRYDTILVVGKDIGQAKFLWRIIRDKYPKESRVKFIDKDWQLDGLCPWTMLIIFVGEYWLNPTHESRVLRMYQQRGADVVYEEV
;
A
#
# COMPACT_ATOMS: atom_id res chain seq x y z
N MET A 1 -13.64 64.61 -30.42
CA MET A 1 -12.43 64.26 -29.66
C MET A 1 -12.82 63.21 -28.63
N ASN A 2 -12.09 62.10 -28.62
CA ASN A 2 -12.38 60.84 -27.94
C ASN A 2 -12.19 60.89 -26.41
N ASN A 3 -12.73 59.84 -25.78
CA ASN A 3 -12.25 59.08 -24.61
C ASN A 3 -13.31 59.07 -23.49
N GLY A 4 -13.86 57.96 -23.05
CA GLY A 4 -13.51 56.55 -23.19
C GLY A 4 -14.00 55.91 -21.88
N VAL A 5 -15.08 55.14 -21.94
CA VAL A 5 -15.64 54.44 -20.77
C VAL A 5 -14.64 53.35 -20.39
N VAL A 6 -14.08 53.44 -19.19
CA VAL A 6 -13.15 52.43 -18.67
C VAL A 6 -13.98 51.38 -17.95
N ASP A 7 -13.99 50.20 -18.54
CA ASP A 7 -14.63 48.98 -18.07
C ASP A 7 -13.91 48.47 -16.81
N PHE A 8 -14.64 48.26 -15.72
CA PHE A 8 -14.10 47.67 -14.49
C PHE A 8 -14.14 46.14 -14.62
N GLY A 9 -13.05 45.56 -15.12
CA GLY A 9 -12.81 44.12 -15.05
C GLY A 9 -12.69 43.61 -13.60
N PRO A 10 -12.88 42.31 -13.36
CA PRO A 10 -12.96 41.75 -12.01
C PRO A 10 -11.60 41.89 -11.32
N PHE A 11 -11.60 42.55 -10.16
CA PHE A 11 -10.49 42.51 -9.21
C PHE A 11 -10.20 41.06 -8.83
N THR A 12 -9.17 40.45 -9.41
CA THR A 12 -8.55 39.27 -8.80
C THR A 12 -7.67 39.78 -7.66
N ASN A 13 -8.04 39.44 -6.43
CA ASN A 13 -7.26 39.70 -5.22
C ASN A 13 -6.03 38.77 -5.19
N ASP A 14 -5.13 38.93 -6.15
CA ASP A 14 -3.89 38.17 -6.17
C ASP A 14 -2.88 38.84 -5.24
N VAL A 15 -2.68 38.21 -4.08
CA VAL A 15 -1.61 38.58 -3.16
C VAL A 15 -0.31 37.94 -3.67
N PHE A 16 0.74 38.76 -3.77
CA PHE A 16 2.05 38.35 -4.29
C PHE A 16 3.06 38.16 -3.16
N ILE A 17 3.91 37.13 -3.29
CA ILE A 17 5.12 36.96 -2.47
C ILE A 17 6.30 36.97 -3.43
N GLY A 18 7.04 38.08 -3.48
CA GLY A 18 8.11 38.28 -4.48
C GLY A 18 7.55 38.33 -5.91
N ALA A 19 8.11 37.54 -6.82
CA ALA A 19 7.70 37.47 -8.23
C ALA A 19 6.62 36.40 -8.53
N MET A 20 6.00 35.81 -7.51
CA MET A 20 5.11 34.66 -7.63
C MET A 20 3.76 34.93 -6.93
N THR A 21 2.64 34.51 -7.53
CA THR A 21 1.33 34.61 -6.87
C THR A 21 1.20 33.53 -5.79
N ILE A 22 0.41 33.79 -4.75
CA ILE A 22 0.14 32.78 -3.70
C ILE A 22 -0.46 31.50 -4.29
N ASN A 23 -1.33 31.60 -5.30
CA ASN A 23 -1.92 30.45 -5.96
C ASN A 23 -0.86 29.60 -6.68
N GLN A 24 0.08 30.24 -7.39
CA GLN A 24 1.19 29.52 -8.01
C GLN A 24 2.11 28.87 -6.97
N ALA A 25 2.35 29.54 -5.84
CA ALA A 25 3.18 28.99 -4.76
C ALA A 25 2.51 27.77 -4.13
N ARG A 26 1.19 27.83 -3.92
CA ARG A 26 0.37 26.71 -3.45
C ARG A 26 0.37 25.54 -4.43
N ASP A 27 0.26 25.81 -5.73
CA ASP A 27 0.32 24.78 -6.76
C ASP A 27 1.70 24.12 -6.84
N LYS A 28 2.79 24.90 -6.66
CA LYS A 28 4.14 24.34 -6.52
C LYS A 28 4.29 23.49 -5.26
N LEU A 29 3.75 23.96 -4.13
CA LEU A 29 3.79 23.21 -2.86
C LEU A 29 3.04 21.88 -3.00
N ASN A 30 1.84 21.91 -3.59
CA ASN A 30 1.06 20.71 -3.89
C ASN A 30 1.76 19.78 -4.89
N SER A 31 2.58 20.32 -5.80
CA SER A 31 3.39 19.51 -6.72
C SER A 31 4.68 18.94 -6.11
N LEU A 32 5.10 19.45 -4.95
CA LEU A 32 6.34 19.06 -4.27
C LEU A 32 6.13 18.03 -3.16
N ASP A 33 4.89 17.78 -2.74
CA ASP A 33 4.56 16.98 -1.55
C ASP A 33 3.81 15.66 -1.84
N MET A 34 3.81 15.17 -3.08
CA MET A 34 3.16 13.90 -3.42
C MET A 34 4.11 12.90 -4.10
N SER A 35 5.41 13.01 -3.81
CA SER A 35 6.28 11.84 -3.75
C SER A 35 6.27 11.29 -2.31
N GLU A 36 5.08 10.99 -1.79
CA GLU A 36 5.00 9.85 -0.87
C GLU A 36 5.42 8.65 -1.72
N SER A 37 6.71 8.34 -1.71
CA SER A 37 7.13 6.96 -1.79
C SER A 37 6.27 6.24 -0.77
N GLU A 38 5.21 5.57 -1.22
CA GLU A 38 4.30 4.79 -0.39
C GLU A 38 5.19 4.04 0.60
N GLU A 39 5.13 4.47 1.86
CA GLU A 39 5.99 3.92 2.90
C GLU A 39 5.79 2.42 2.83
N LYS A 40 6.85 1.68 2.47
CA LYS A 40 6.77 0.26 2.19
C LYS A 40 6.30 -0.47 3.45
N ARG A 41 4.99 -0.58 3.60
CA ARG A 41 4.34 -1.00 4.84
C ARG A 41 4.71 -2.42 5.21
N TYR A 42 4.98 -3.25 4.20
CA TYR A 42 5.37 -4.63 4.37
C TYR A 42 6.65 -4.94 3.60
N ASP A 43 7.64 -5.49 4.29
CA ASP A 43 8.84 -6.05 3.65
C ASP A 43 8.58 -7.43 3.06
N THR A 44 7.70 -8.19 3.70
CA THR A 44 7.43 -9.59 3.37
C THR A 44 5.94 -9.88 3.41
N ILE A 45 5.44 -10.48 2.32
CA ILE A 45 4.08 -11.03 2.23
C ILE A 45 4.20 -12.56 2.23
N LEU A 46 3.51 -13.22 3.14
CA LEU A 46 3.38 -14.67 3.17
C LEU A 46 2.01 -15.04 2.61
N VAL A 47 1.99 -15.86 1.58
CA VAL A 47 0.74 -16.35 0.98
C VAL A 47 0.57 -17.82 1.35
N VAL A 48 -0.55 -18.12 2.00
CA VAL A 48 -0.89 -19.45 2.52
C VAL A 48 -2.20 -19.91 1.86
N GLY A 49 -2.12 -20.91 1.01
CA GLY A 49 -3.29 -21.68 0.52
C GLY A 49 -3.19 -23.13 0.98
N LYS A 50 -4.04 -24.01 0.47
CA LYS A 50 -3.97 -25.47 0.70
C LYS A 50 -2.58 -26.05 0.40
N ASP A 51 -1.98 -25.61 -0.70
CA ASP A 51 -0.63 -25.95 -1.14
C ASP A 51 0.01 -24.77 -1.88
N ILE A 52 1.30 -24.87 -2.21
CA ILE A 52 2.02 -23.83 -2.96
C ILE A 52 1.37 -23.54 -4.32
N GLY A 53 0.80 -24.55 -4.98
CA GLY A 53 0.16 -24.42 -6.29
C GLY A 53 -1.06 -23.50 -6.22
N GLN A 54 -1.97 -23.77 -5.29
CA GLN A 54 -3.13 -22.94 -5.03
C GLN A 54 -2.71 -21.52 -4.60
N ALA A 55 -1.75 -21.41 -3.67
CA ALA A 55 -1.26 -20.12 -3.19
C ALA A 55 -0.71 -19.24 -4.33
N LYS A 56 0.11 -19.82 -5.22
CA LYS A 56 0.64 -19.12 -6.40
C LYS A 56 -0.45 -18.75 -7.40
N PHE A 57 -1.40 -19.65 -7.63
CA PHE A 57 -2.48 -19.41 -8.58
C PHE A 57 -3.37 -18.24 -8.11
N LEU A 58 -3.85 -18.29 -6.88
CA LEU A 58 -4.73 -17.26 -6.32
C LEU A 58 -3.99 -15.93 -6.12
N TRP A 59 -2.71 -15.97 -5.75
CA TRP A 59 -1.90 -14.75 -5.67
C TRP A 59 -1.89 -13.96 -6.98
N ARG A 60 -1.85 -14.62 -8.14
CA ARG A 60 -1.90 -13.92 -9.44
C ARG A 60 -3.18 -13.12 -9.66
N ILE A 61 -4.27 -13.51 -9.00
CA ILE A 61 -5.59 -12.87 -9.11
C ILE A 61 -5.66 -11.66 -8.17
N ILE A 62 -5.14 -11.80 -6.94
CA ILE A 62 -5.29 -10.78 -5.90
C ILE A 62 -4.09 -9.84 -5.74
N ARG A 63 -2.95 -10.13 -6.38
CA ARG A 63 -1.67 -9.38 -6.22
C ARG A 63 -1.79 -7.88 -6.40
N ASP A 64 -2.74 -7.40 -7.21
CA ASP A 64 -2.89 -5.98 -7.50
C ASP A 64 -3.50 -5.19 -6.34
N LYS A 65 -4.09 -5.86 -5.34
CA LYS A 65 -4.55 -5.26 -4.09
C LYS A 65 -3.40 -4.97 -3.10
N TYR A 66 -2.21 -5.51 -3.37
CA TYR A 66 -1.11 -5.57 -2.40
C TYR A 66 0.15 -4.86 -2.92
N PRO A 67 1.04 -4.37 -2.02
CA PRO A 67 2.24 -3.67 -2.43
C PRO A 67 3.15 -4.53 -3.31
N LYS A 68 3.52 -3.99 -4.47
CA LYS A 68 4.33 -4.72 -5.47
C LYS A 68 5.80 -4.85 -5.09
N GLU A 69 6.29 -4.01 -4.19
CA GLU A 69 7.69 -3.99 -3.74
C GLU A 69 7.98 -4.98 -2.60
N SER A 70 6.95 -5.55 -1.99
CA SER A 70 7.10 -6.53 -0.92
C SER A 70 7.60 -7.87 -1.46
N ARG A 71 8.48 -8.53 -0.71
CA ARG A 71 8.94 -9.88 -1.07
C ARG A 71 7.83 -10.88 -0.76
N VAL A 72 7.39 -11.61 -1.78
CA VAL A 72 6.34 -12.63 -1.61
C VAL A 72 6.97 -13.99 -1.37
N LYS A 73 6.52 -14.69 -0.33
CA LYS A 73 6.85 -16.11 -0.07
C LYS A 73 5.58 -16.93 -0.05
N PHE A 74 5.65 -18.11 -0.67
CA PHE A 74 4.56 -19.09 -0.65
C PHE A 74 4.88 -20.16 0.38
N ILE A 75 3.91 -20.43 1.24
CA ILE A 75 4.08 -21.33 2.37
C ILE A 75 3.61 -22.73 1.98
N ASP A 76 4.45 -23.72 2.24
CA ASP A 76 4.10 -25.14 2.24
C ASP A 76 3.93 -25.65 3.67
N LYS A 77 3.37 -26.85 3.81
CA LYS A 77 3.17 -27.55 5.09
C LYS A 77 4.44 -27.71 5.93
N ASP A 78 5.60 -27.81 5.29
CA ASP A 78 6.91 -28.04 5.94
C ASP A 78 7.73 -26.75 6.12
N TRP A 79 7.13 -25.59 5.85
CA TRP A 79 7.86 -24.33 5.87
C TRP A 79 8.15 -23.82 7.29
N GLN A 80 9.40 -23.41 7.52
CA GLN A 80 9.82 -22.78 8.76
C GLN A 80 9.79 -21.25 8.61
N LEU A 81 9.04 -20.58 9.48
CA LEU A 81 8.97 -19.12 9.55
C LEU A 81 10.12 -18.55 10.38
N ASP A 82 11.35 -19.00 10.18
CA ASP A 82 12.50 -18.48 10.94
C ASP A 82 13.11 -17.24 10.28
N GLY A 83 13.58 -16.31 11.11
CA GLY A 83 14.28 -15.10 10.67
C GLY A 83 13.39 -14.03 10.01
N LEU A 84 12.07 -14.09 10.17
CA LEU A 84 11.16 -13.09 9.65
C LEU A 84 10.83 -12.03 10.71
N CYS A 85 10.67 -10.78 10.27
CA CYS A 85 10.27 -9.67 11.13
C CYS A 85 8.73 -9.60 11.19
N PRO A 86 8.07 -9.80 12.36
CA PRO A 86 6.62 -9.73 12.46
C PRO A 86 6.05 -8.36 12.09
N TRP A 87 6.75 -7.28 12.44
CA TRP A 87 6.29 -5.89 12.35
C TRP A 87 6.15 -5.36 10.92
N THR A 88 6.88 -5.95 9.98
CA THR A 88 6.85 -5.58 8.56
C THR A 88 6.35 -6.76 7.71
N MET A 89 5.55 -7.65 8.31
CA MET A 89 5.01 -8.84 7.67
C MET A 89 3.50 -8.76 7.51
N LEU A 90 3.04 -9.18 6.33
CA LEU A 90 1.65 -9.45 6.04
C LEU A 90 1.47 -10.94 5.73
N ILE A 91 0.52 -11.59 6.37
CA ILE A 91 0.15 -12.99 6.13
C ILE A 91 -1.22 -13.01 5.46
N ILE A 92 -1.31 -13.60 4.28
CA ILE A 92 -2.52 -13.67 3.48
C ILE A 92 -2.91 -15.14 3.33
N PHE A 93 -4.05 -15.48 3.89
CA PHE A 93 -4.70 -16.76 3.71
C PHE A 93 -5.62 -16.71 2.48
N VAL A 94 -5.47 -17.65 1.56
CA VAL A 94 -6.20 -17.67 0.28
C VAL A 94 -6.90 -19.00 0.04
N GLY A 95 -8.12 -18.96 -0.50
CA GLY A 95 -8.85 -20.15 -0.93
C GLY A 95 -9.03 -21.18 0.19
N GLU A 96 -8.66 -22.44 -0.06
CA GLU A 96 -8.82 -23.56 0.89
C GLU A 96 -7.71 -23.61 1.95
N TYR A 97 -7.29 -22.46 2.45
CA TYR A 97 -6.17 -22.33 3.39
C TYR A 97 -6.36 -23.13 4.69
N TRP A 98 -7.60 -23.41 5.09
CA TRP A 98 -7.93 -24.22 6.27
C TRP A 98 -7.45 -25.68 6.15
N LEU A 99 -7.17 -26.15 4.93
CA LEU A 99 -6.58 -27.46 4.69
C LEU A 99 -5.05 -27.47 4.90
N ASN A 100 -4.44 -26.31 5.05
CA ASN A 100 -3.00 -26.19 5.31
C ASN A 100 -2.72 -26.26 6.83
N PRO A 101 -1.91 -27.23 7.30
CA PRO A 101 -1.57 -27.35 8.73
C PRO A 101 -0.94 -26.08 9.33
N THR A 102 -0.30 -25.25 8.50
CA THR A 102 0.33 -24.01 8.94
C THR A 102 -0.69 -22.99 9.46
N HIS A 103 -1.94 -23.04 9.02
CA HIS A 103 -3.02 -22.16 9.48
C HIS A 103 -3.20 -22.20 11.01
N GLU A 104 -3.10 -23.39 11.60
CA GLU A 104 -3.27 -23.57 13.05
C GLU A 104 -1.94 -23.61 13.82
N SER A 105 -0.81 -23.41 13.13
CA SER A 105 0.51 -23.57 13.72
C SER A 105 0.75 -22.56 14.86
N ARG A 106 1.43 -23.04 15.91
CA ARG A 106 1.87 -22.19 17.03
C ARG A 106 2.74 -21.03 16.55
N VAL A 107 3.54 -21.25 15.51
CA VAL A 107 4.43 -20.25 14.93
C VAL A 107 3.64 -19.10 14.32
N LEU A 108 2.58 -19.40 13.55
CA LEU A 108 1.75 -18.36 12.94
C LEU A 108 1.02 -17.52 14.00
N ARG A 109 0.48 -18.17 15.05
CA ARG A 109 -0.10 -17.44 16.20
C ARG A 109 0.91 -16.54 16.89
N MET A 110 2.17 -16.98 17.02
CA MET A 110 3.24 -16.16 17.59
C MET A 110 3.52 -14.91 16.72
N TYR A 111 3.52 -15.04 15.40
CA TYR A 111 3.69 -13.89 14.49
C TYR A 111 2.54 -12.88 14.63
N GLN A 112 1.30 -13.37 14.67
CA GLN A 112 0.12 -12.52 14.89
C GLN A 112 0.18 -11.78 16.23
N GLN A 113 0.57 -12.47 17.31
CA GLN A 113 0.76 -11.86 18.63
C GLN A 113 1.88 -10.81 18.67
N ARG A 114 2.86 -10.91 17.77
CA ARG A 114 3.99 -9.99 17.67
C ARG A 114 3.76 -8.85 16.67
N GLY A 115 2.56 -8.72 16.13
CA GLY A 115 2.16 -7.59 15.28
C GLY A 115 2.23 -7.86 13.78
N ALA A 116 2.28 -9.12 13.33
CA ALA A 116 2.06 -9.43 11.91
C ALA A 116 0.60 -9.21 11.54
N ASP A 117 0.36 -8.51 10.44
CA ASP A 117 -0.98 -8.31 9.89
C ASP A 117 -1.44 -9.61 9.22
N VAL A 118 -2.69 -10.02 9.46
CA VAL A 118 -3.27 -11.25 8.92
C VAL A 118 -4.55 -10.92 8.17
N VAL A 119 -4.64 -11.37 6.92
CA VAL A 119 -5.79 -11.15 6.04
C VAL A 119 -6.27 -12.48 5.49
N TYR A 120 -7.59 -12.60 5.35
CA TYR A 120 -8.26 -13.74 4.74
C TYR A 120 -8.92 -13.29 3.44
N GLU A 121 -8.54 -13.91 2.34
CA GLU A 121 -9.09 -13.64 1.00
C GLU A 121 -9.90 -14.85 0.53
N GLU A 122 -11.21 -14.65 0.45
CA GLU A 122 -12.11 -15.56 -0.24
C GLU A 122 -12.00 -15.27 -1.74
N VAL A 123 -11.34 -16.16 -2.48
CA VAL A 123 -11.10 -16.07 -3.93
C VAL A 123 -11.78 -17.23 -4.63
#